data_AF-A0A1Q9UVV3-F1
#
_entry.id   AF-A0A1Q9UVV3-F1
#
_cell.length_a   1.000
_cell.length_b   1.000
_cell.length_c   1.000
_cell.angle_alpha   90.00
_cell.angle_beta   90.00
_cell.angle_gamma   90.00
#
_symmetry.space_group_name_H-M   'P 1'
#
loop_
_entity.id
_entity.type
_entity.pdbx_description
1 polymer ?
#
loop_
_entity_poly.entity_id
_entity_poly.type
_entity_poly.pdbx_seq_one_letter_code
_entity_poly.pdbx_strand_id
1 'polypeptide(L)'
;MRLFGRRLPIVVAATVTIGVAAAMLAPPDRLQGNLQRLMYVHVPAAWTAYLSFAVTLGASVAWLWRRRSRYDRLAAASAEVGVFFTGLAIVLGSVWGKPTWGVWWTWDPRVITTAVMFFVYLGYLALRRATLDPTTRARRSAVYGVVAFVQVPIVHMSVVWWRALHQPPTVLKPDNPSIDPTMLAALLVNVLAFTLLYLLALRARARLATAEEELEARQVAEGQELAGSAVLAPQLEKGSRADV
;
A
#
# COMPACT_ATOMS: atom_id res chain seq x y z
N MET A 1 11.32 -13.77 -6.52
CA MET A 1 9.84 -13.86 -6.67
C MET A 1 9.49 -13.94 -8.15
N ARG A 2 9.28 -15.14 -8.70
CA ARG A 2 8.82 -15.37 -10.09
C ARG A 2 7.36 -15.85 -10.15
N LEU A 3 6.49 -15.46 -9.21
CA LEU A 3 5.14 -16.06 -9.17
C LEU A 3 4.22 -15.65 -10.32
N PHE A 4 4.48 -14.53 -11.00
CA PHE A 4 3.77 -14.20 -12.25
C PHE A 4 4.74 -13.47 -13.18
N GLY A 5 5.02 -13.95 -14.39
CA GLY A 5 5.92 -13.26 -15.33
C GLY A 5 5.29 -11.99 -15.94
N ARG A 6 5.56 -11.74 -17.23
CA ARG A 6 4.82 -10.79 -18.10
C ARG A 6 3.29 -11.00 -18.11
N ARG A 7 2.80 -12.12 -17.55
CA ARG A 7 1.38 -12.49 -17.50
C ARG A 7 0.59 -11.82 -16.38
N LEU A 8 1.23 -11.31 -15.31
CA LEU A 8 0.50 -10.65 -14.20
C LEU A 8 -0.35 -9.46 -14.67
N PRO A 9 0.20 -8.50 -15.46
CA PRO A 9 -0.57 -7.36 -15.90
C PRO A 9 -1.76 -7.74 -16.79
N ILE A 10 -1.62 -8.82 -17.58
CA ILE A 10 -2.70 -9.34 -18.44
C ILE A 10 -3.84 -9.90 -17.57
N VAL A 11 -3.50 -10.72 -16.57
CA VAL A 11 -4.51 -11.27 -15.63
C VAL A 11 -5.20 -10.15 -14.85
N VAL A 12 -4.43 -9.16 -14.41
CA VAL A 12 -4.98 -7.97 -13.72
C VAL A 12 -5.93 -7.22 -14.65
N ALA A 13 -5.52 -6.91 -15.88
CA ALA A 13 -6.35 -6.21 -16.85
C ALA A 13 -7.64 -6.97 -17.15
N ALA A 14 -7.55 -8.27 -17.43
CA ALA A 14 -8.72 -9.12 -17.66
C ALA A 14 -9.67 -9.15 -16.45
N THR A 15 -9.14 -9.29 -15.23
CA THR A 15 -9.97 -9.33 -14.01
C THR A 15 -10.62 -7.98 -13.74
N VAL A 16 -9.93 -6.87 -13.99
CA VAL A 16 -10.50 -5.51 -13.90
C VAL A 16 -11.62 -5.33 -14.93
N THR A 17 -11.42 -5.75 -16.17
CA THR A 17 -12.48 -5.69 -17.21
C THR A 17 -13.70 -6.51 -16.81
N ILE A 18 -13.51 -7.73 -16.31
CA ILE A 18 -14.60 -8.57 -15.80
C ILE A 18 -15.28 -7.90 -14.59
N GLY A 19 -14.51 -7.30 -13.69
CA GLY A 19 -15.04 -6.57 -12.52
C GLY A 19 -15.91 -5.37 -12.92
N VAL A 20 -15.47 -4.58 -13.91
CA VAL A 20 -16.26 -3.47 -14.45
C VAL A 20 -17.54 -3.98 -15.12
N ALA A 21 -17.45 -5.03 -15.95
CA ALA A 21 -18.63 -5.63 -16.57
C ALA A 21 -19.62 -6.15 -15.53
N ALA A 22 -19.15 -6.90 -14.53
CA ALA A 22 -19.97 -7.39 -13.43
C ALA A 22 -20.62 -6.24 -12.63
N ALA A 23 -19.87 -5.17 -12.36
CA ALA A 23 -20.38 -3.99 -11.67
C ALA A 23 -21.45 -3.23 -12.47
N MET A 24 -21.43 -3.27 -13.81
CA MET A 24 -22.44 -2.65 -14.68
C MET A 24 -23.65 -3.56 -14.93
N LEU A 25 -23.46 -4.88 -14.90
CA LEU A 25 -24.53 -5.86 -15.11
C LEU A 25 -25.29 -6.20 -13.82
N ALA A 26 -24.71 -5.96 -12.65
CA ALA A 26 -25.38 -6.18 -11.38
C ALA A 26 -26.70 -5.38 -11.31
N PRO A 27 -27.77 -5.94 -10.69
CA PRO A 27 -29.03 -5.24 -10.55
C PRO A 27 -28.86 -3.98 -9.69
N PRO A 28 -29.66 -2.91 -9.93
CA PRO A 28 -29.64 -1.72 -9.10
C PRO A 28 -30.17 -2.04 -7.69
N ASP A 29 -29.65 -1.35 -6.68
CA ASP A 29 -30.15 -1.48 -5.32
C ASP A 29 -31.57 -0.92 -5.18
N ARG A 30 -32.38 -1.50 -4.29
CA ARG A 30 -33.77 -1.11 -4.08
C ARG A 30 -33.94 0.33 -3.59
N LEU A 31 -33.01 0.82 -2.75
CA LEU A 31 -33.08 2.16 -2.14
C LEU A 31 -32.18 3.16 -2.86
N GLN A 32 -30.96 2.75 -3.20
CA GLN A 32 -29.95 3.62 -3.82
C GLN A 32 -29.97 3.57 -5.35
N GLY A 33 -30.72 2.65 -5.98
CA GLY A 33 -30.73 2.50 -7.43
C GLY A 33 -29.33 2.23 -7.99
N ASN A 34 -28.96 2.95 -9.05
CA ASN A 34 -27.63 2.83 -9.67
C ASN A 34 -26.49 3.47 -8.85
N LEU A 35 -26.80 4.29 -7.84
CA LEU A 35 -25.77 4.92 -7.00
C LEU A 35 -24.94 3.87 -6.25
N GLN A 36 -25.58 2.76 -5.86
CA GLN A 36 -24.92 1.64 -5.19
C GLN A 36 -23.75 1.08 -6.00
N ARG A 37 -23.68 1.27 -7.32
CA ARG A 37 -22.55 0.77 -8.13
C ARG A 37 -21.19 1.33 -7.69
N LEU A 38 -21.16 2.49 -7.01
CA LEU A 38 -19.94 3.00 -6.35
C LEU A 38 -19.38 2.02 -5.31
N MET A 39 -20.20 1.15 -4.72
CA MET A 39 -19.79 0.08 -3.82
C MET A 39 -18.72 -0.81 -4.44
N TYR A 40 -18.84 -1.12 -5.74
CA TYR A 40 -17.93 -2.02 -6.46
C TYR A 40 -16.53 -1.44 -6.67
N VAL A 41 -16.32 -0.16 -6.36
CA VAL A 41 -14.98 0.47 -6.37
C VAL A 41 -14.57 0.96 -4.98
N HIS A 42 -15.50 1.53 -4.22
CA HIS A 42 -15.25 2.05 -2.88
C HIS A 42 -14.89 0.94 -1.87
N VAL A 43 -15.71 -0.12 -1.81
CA VAL A 43 -15.49 -1.22 -0.84
C VAL A 43 -14.21 -2.00 -1.15
N PRO A 44 -13.92 -2.38 -2.41
CA PRO A 44 -12.63 -2.98 -2.76
C PRO A 44 -11.42 -2.07 -2.48
N ALA A 45 -11.53 -0.76 -2.66
CA ALA A 45 -10.47 0.18 -2.26
C ALA A 45 -10.22 0.16 -0.75
N ALA A 46 -11.27 0.23 0.07
CA ALA A 46 -11.16 0.15 1.53
C ALA A 46 -10.61 -1.19 2.02
N TRP A 47 -11.06 -2.31 1.43
CA TRP A 47 -10.49 -3.65 1.67
C TRP A 47 -8.99 -3.69 1.38
N THR A 48 -8.59 -3.13 0.24
CA THR A 48 -7.20 -3.12 -0.21
C THR A 48 -6.31 -2.28 0.70
N ALA A 49 -6.82 -1.16 1.22
CA ALA A 49 -6.16 -0.41 2.27
C ALA A 49 -5.88 -1.28 3.50
N TYR A 50 -6.89 -1.98 4.05
CA TYR A 50 -6.67 -2.87 5.20
C TYR A 50 -5.68 -4.01 4.90
N LEU A 51 -5.80 -4.66 3.74
CA LEU A 51 -4.88 -5.71 3.32
C LEU A 51 -3.44 -5.20 3.27
N SER A 52 -3.23 -4.03 2.66
CA SER A 52 -1.91 -3.43 2.55
C SER A 52 -1.28 -3.13 3.92
N PHE A 53 -2.08 -2.67 4.88
CA PHE A 53 -1.62 -2.40 6.24
C PHE A 53 -1.39 -3.68 7.04
N ALA A 54 -2.15 -4.76 6.78
CA ALA A 54 -1.88 -6.09 7.33
C ALA A 54 -0.55 -6.66 6.79
N VAL A 55 -0.26 -6.47 5.51
CA VAL A 55 1.04 -6.84 4.93
C VAL A 55 2.16 -5.99 5.53
N THR A 56 1.94 -4.68 5.75
CA THR A 56 2.88 -3.81 6.45
C THR A 56 3.18 -4.30 7.87
N LEU A 57 2.15 -4.69 8.63
CA LEU A 57 2.31 -5.32 9.94
C LEU A 57 3.18 -6.58 9.84
N GLY A 58 2.78 -7.55 9.00
CA GLY A 58 3.48 -8.83 8.88
C GLY A 58 4.93 -8.67 8.45
N ALA A 59 5.20 -7.76 7.52
CA ALA A 59 6.54 -7.42 7.07
C ALA A 59 7.36 -6.71 8.17
N SER A 60 6.74 -5.81 8.94
CA SER A 60 7.38 -5.14 10.08
C SER A 60 7.77 -6.13 11.19
N VAL A 61 6.86 -7.04 11.55
CA VAL A 61 7.14 -8.12 12.51
C VAL A 61 8.25 -9.04 12.00
N ALA A 62 8.18 -9.44 10.73
CA ALA A 62 9.21 -10.28 10.12
C ALA A 62 10.58 -9.59 10.10
N TRP A 63 10.63 -8.26 9.89
CA TRP A 63 11.86 -7.49 9.99
C TRP A 63 12.37 -7.42 11.43
N LEU A 64 11.51 -7.18 12.43
CA LEU A 64 11.91 -7.15 13.84
C LEU A 64 12.52 -8.47 14.31
N TRP A 65 12.00 -9.58 13.79
CA TRP A 65 12.52 -10.92 14.11
C TRP A 65 13.79 -11.27 13.32
N ARG A 66 13.77 -11.13 11.99
CA ARG A 66 14.83 -11.68 11.12
C ARG A 66 15.87 -10.66 10.66
N ARG A 67 15.62 -9.35 10.87
CA ARG A 67 16.49 -8.23 10.48
C ARG A 67 16.93 -8.22 9.01
N ARG A 68 16.11 -8.78 8.10
CA ARG A 68 16.42 -8.83 6.65
C ARG A 68 15.80 -7.62 5.93
N SER A 69 16.61 -6.90 5.15
CA SER A 69 16.20 -5.69 4.38
C SER A 69 14.98 -5.92 3.48
N ARG A 70 14.81 -7.11 2.91
CA ARG A 70 13.64 -7.47 2.10
C ARG A 70 12.29 -7.23 2.81
N TYR A 71 12.24 -7.41 4.12
CA TYR A 71 11.01 -7.22 4.90
C TYR A 71 10.74 -5.74 5.15
N ASP A 72 11.79 -4.94 5.35
CA ASP A 72 11.68 -3.49 5.44
C ASP A 72 11.16 -2.88 4.13
N ARG A 73 11.74 -3.30 3.00
CA ARG A 73 11.27 -2.90 1.66
C ARG A 73 9.81 -3.28 1.43
N LEU A 74 9.42 -4.50 1.81
CA LEU A 74 8.05 -4.97 1.67
C LEU A 74 7.07 -4.13 2.52
N ALA A 75 7.44 -3.84 3.77
CA ALA A 75 6.63 -3.00 4.67
C ALA A 75 6.46 -1.59 4.11
N ALA A 76 7.54 -0.97 3.64
CA ALA A 76 7.52 0.35 3.02
C ALA A 76 6.64 0.41 1.77
N ALA A 77 6.87 -0.52 0.83
CA ALA A 77 6.12 -0.58 -0.42
C ALA A 77 4.63 -0.83 -0.17
N SER A 78 4.28 -1.71 0.78
CA SER A 78 2.90 -2.00 1.12
C SER A 78 2.20 -0.80 1.79
N ALA A 79 2.89 -0.10 2.70
CA ALA A 79 2.35 1.10 3.32
C ALA A 79 2.08 2.21 2.30
N GLU A 80 2.96 2.41 1.33
CA GLU A 80 2.80 3.41 0.27
C GLU A 80 1.56 3.13 -0.60
N VAL A 81 1.40 1.87 -1.03
CA VAL A 81 0.21 1.44 -1.79
C VAL A 81 -1.06 1.55 -0.91
N GLY A 82 -0.95 1.27 0.38
CA GLY A 82 -2.05 1.40 1.34
C GLY A 82 -2.55 2.82 1.53
N VAL A 83 -1.63 3.78 1.64
CA VAL A 83 -1.96 5.21 1.68
C VAL A 83 -2.74 5.61 0.43
N PHE A 84 -2.29 5.18 -0.75
CA PHE A 84 -3.00 5.45 -2.01
C PHE A 84 -4.45 4.91 -1.98
N PHE A 85 -4.65 3.64 -1.62
CA PHE A 85 -5.99 3.05 -1.58
C PHE A 85 -6.87 3.63 -0.47
N THR A 86 -6.27 4.07 0.65
CA THR A 86 -7.01 4.77 1.71
C THR A 86 -7.50 6.14 1.22
N GLY A 87 -6.63 6.91 0.56
CA GLY A 87 -7.03 8.19 -0.05
C GLY A 87 -8.10 8.01 -1.12
N LEU A 88 -7.95 6.99 -1.97
CA LEU A 88 -8.97 6.62 -2.96
C LEU A 88 -10.31 6.26 -2.30
N ALA A 89 -10.30 5.46 -1.23
CA ALA A 89 -11.50 5.11 -0.48
C ALA A 89 -12.19 6.35 0.13
N ILE A 90 -11.43 7.30 0.68
CA ILE A 90 -11.97 8.56 1.21
C ILE A 90 -12.63 9.38 0.09
N VAL A 91 -11.96 9.56 -1.05
CA VAL A 91 -12.51 10.33 -2.19
C VAL A 91 -13.78 9.67 -2.73
N LEU A 92 -13.74 8.36 -2.99
CA LEU A 92 -14.91 7.61 -3.44
C LEU A 92 -16.04 7.64 -2.42
N GLY A 93 -15.71 7.60 -1.13
CA GLY A 93 -16.65 7.72 -0.02
C GLY A 93 -17.32 9.09 0.01
N SER A 94 -16.58 10.17 -0.18
CA SER A 94 -17.14 11.53 -0.29
C SER A 94 -18.05 11.69 -1.51
N VAL A 95 -17.67 11.14 -2.66
CA VAL A 95 -18.50 11.14 -3.88
C VAL A 95 -19.81 10.39 -3.67
N TRP A 96 -19.76 9.24 -2.97
CA TRP A 96 -20.96 8.48 -2.64
C TRP A 96 -21.79 9.14 -1.53
N GLY A 97 -21.13 9.78 -0.56
CA GLY A 97 -21.74 10.47 0.56
C GLY A 97 -22.59 11.68 0.13
N LYS A 98 -22.16 12.44 -0.89
CA LYS A 98 -22.90 13.62 -1.35
C LYS A 98 -24.36 13.35 -1.73
N PRO A 99 -24.68 12.38 -2.61
CA PRO A 99 -26.06 12.02 -2.93
C PRO A 99 -26.76 11.19 -1.83
N THR A 100 -26.01 10.47 -0.97
CA THR A 100 -26.60 9.59 0.06
C THR A 100 -26.98 10.34 1.33
N TRP A 101 -26.16 11.29 1.77
CA TRP A 101 -26.29 12.04 3.03
C TRP A 101 -26.45 13.55 2.83
N GLY A 102 -26.43 14.03 1.59
CA GLY A 102 -26.52 15.45 1.26
C GLY A 102 -25.20 16.23 1.41
N VAL A 103 -24.14 15.62 1.96
CA VAL A 103 -22.87 16.26 2.29
C VAL A 103 -21.67 15.44 1.80
N TRP A 104 -20.58 16.10 1.43
CA TRP A 104 -19.33 15.45 1.01
C TRP A 104 -18.54 14.87 2.19
N TRP A 105 -18.76 15.42 3.39
CA TRP A 105 -18.08 15.03 4.61
C TRP A 105 -19.06 15.05 5.77
N THR A 106 -18.96 14.04 6.63
CA THR A 106 -19.70 13.94 7.88
C THR A 106 -18.74 13.49 8.98
N TRP A 107 -19.07 13.82 10.22
CA TRP A 107 -18.30 13.42 11.40
C TRP A 107 -18.68 12.00 11.87
N ASP A 108 -19.01 11.14 10.92
CA ASP A 108 -19.31 9.74 11.18
C ASP A 108 -18.06 9.00 11.70
N PRO A 109 -18.18 8.14 12.73
CA PRO A 109 -17.05 7.42 13.31
C PRO A 109 -16.18 6.67 12.30
N ARG A 110 -16.76 6.08 11.25
CA ARG A 110 -16.01 5.40 10.19
C ARG A 110 -15.19 6.37 9.37
N VAL A 111 -15.78 7.50 8.97
CA VAL A 111 -15.10 8.51 8.16
C VAL A 111 -13.91 9.08 8.90
N ILE A 112 -14.12 9.47 10.16
CA ILE A 112 -13.08 10.06 11.00
C ILE A 112 -11.96 9.06 11.29
N THR A 113 -12.29 7.84 11.72
CA THR A 113 -11.26 6.82 11.99
C THR A 113 -10.47 6.47 10.73
N THR A 114 -11.12 6.42 9.55
CA THR A 114 -10.43 6.18 8.27
C THR A 114 -9.46 7.32 7.93
N ALA A 115 -9.85 8.57 8.15
CA ALA A 115 -8.98 9.71 7.94
C ALA A 115 -7.81 9.76 8.93
N VAL A 116 -8.04 9.42 10.20
CA VAL A 116 -6.97 9.26 11.19
C VAL A 116 -6.00 8.16 10.75
N MET A 117 -6.50 7.01 10.30
CA MET A 117 -5.68 5.93 9.74
C MET A 117 -4.83 6.42 8.55
N PHE A 118 -5.43 7.20 7.64
CA PHE A 118 -4.71 7.79 6.51
C PHE A 118 -3.53 8.66 6.96
N PHE A 119 -3.75 9.58 7.91
CA PHE A 119 -2.69 10.45 8.42
C PHE A 119 -1.64 9.70 9.25
N VAL A 120 -2.03 8.66 10.00
CA VAL A 120 -1.07 7.79 10.71
C VAL A 120 -0.12 7.11 9.73
N TYR A 121 -0.63 6.58 8.60
CA TYR A 121 0.24 5.96 7.60
C TYR A 121 1.02 6.96 6.73
N LEU A 122 0.52 8.20 6.54
CA LEU A 122 1.34 9.30 6.04
C LEU A 122 2.50 9.62 7.01
N GLY A 123 2.23 9.64 8.32
CA GLY A 123 3.23 9.78 9.37
C GLY A 123 4.28 8.68 9.35
N TYR A 124 3.87 7.42 9.13
CA TYR A 124 4.78 6.30 8.90
C TYR A 124 5.75 6.56 7.72
N LEU A 125 5.23 7.03 6.58
CA LEU A 125 6.06 7.34 5.40
C LEU A 125 6.96 8.56 5.62
N ALA A 126 6.46 9.59 6.33
CA ALA A 126 7.24 10.77 6.69
C ALA A 126 8.40 10.42 7.61
N LEU A 127 8.15 9.60 8.65
CA LEU A 127 9.19 9.10 9.56
C LEU A 127 10.30 8.36 8.80
N ARG A 128 9.91 7.55 7.80
CA ARG A 128 10.86 6.85 6.93
C ARG A 128 11.74 7.82 6.16
N ARG A 129 11.13 8.81 5.51
CA ARG A 129 11.86 9.81 4.70
C ARG A 129 12.77 10.69 5.56
N ALA A 130 12.36 11.01 6.78
CA ALA A 130 13.14 11.84 7.71
C ALA A 130 14.33 11.09 8.36
N THR A 131 14.36 9.76 8.31
CA THR A 131 15.42 8.96 8.93
C THR A 131 16.46 8.51 7.89
N LEU A 132 17.66 9.10 7.96
CA LEU A 132 18.74 8.86 6.99
C LEU A 132 19.39 7.48 7.16
N ASP A 133 19.79 7.13 8.40
CA ASP A 133 20.43 5.84 8.68
C ASP A 133 19.48 4.67 8.35
N PRO A 134 19.84 3.77 7.41
CA PRO A 134 18.95 2.70 6.96
C PRO A 134 18.51 1.75 8.08
N THR A 135 19.40 1.47 9.04
CA THR A 135 19.10 0.51 10.11
C THR A 135 18.13 1.10 11.13
N THR A 136 18.35 2.36 11.52
CA THR A 136 17.46 3.14 12.40
C THR A 136 16.12 3.39 11.72
N ARG A 137 16.12 3.72 10.42
CA ARG A 137 14.91 3.89 9.62
C ARG A 137 14.07 2.63 9.65
N ALA A 138 14.65 1.49 9.33
CA ALA A 138 13.95 0.21 9.33
C ALA A 138 13.41 -0.14 10.72
N ARG A 139 14.20 0.12 11.79
CA ARG A 139 13.78 -0.10 13.18
C ARG A 139 12.58 0.73 13.59
N ARG A 140 12.68 2.05 13.45
CA ARG A 140 11.63 2.99 13.86
C ARG A 140 10.36 2.73 13.08
N SER A 141 10.49 2.47 11.78
CA SER A 141 9.35 2.19 10.91
C SER A 141 8.69 0.88 11.26
N ALA A 142 9.44 -0.20 11.48
CA ALA A 142 8.82 -1.47 11.83
C ALA A 142 8.02 -1.39 13.13
N VAL A 143 8.54 -0.70 14.15
CA VAL A 143 7.80 -0.45 15.40
C VAL A 143 6.56 0.39 15.13
N TYR A 144 6.69 1.49 14.39
CA TYR A 144 5.56 2.34 14.02
C TYR A 144 4.49 1.54 13.26
N GLY A 145 4.88 0.74 12.26
CA GLY A 145 3.98 -0.04 11.43
C GLY A 145 3.18 -1.08 12.21
N VAL A 146 3.78 -1.68 13.25
CA VAL A 146 3.07 -2.59 14.17
C VAL A 146 2.02 -1.83 14.97
N VAL A 147 2.37 -0.69 15.55
CA VAL A 147 1.45 0.12 16.36
C VAL A 147 0.33 0.73 15.50
N ALA A 148 0.68 1.25 14.32
CA ALA A 148 -0.25 1.85 13.37
C ALA A 148 -1.34 0.89 12.91
N PHE A 149 -1.05 -0.42 12.85
CA PHE A 149 -2.04 -1.41 12.44
C PHE A 149 -3.27 -1.45 13.36
N VAL A 150 -3.17 -1.00 14.62
CA VAL A 150 -4.32 -0.87 15.53
C VAL A 150 -5.44 0.02 14.94
N GLN A 151 -5.11 0.93 14.02
CA GLN A 151 -6.12 1.70 13.32
C GLN A 151 -7.05 0.82 12.47
N VAL A 152 -6.57 -0.26 11.86
CA VAL A 152 -7.40 -1.13 11.01
C VAL A 152 -8.60 -1.74 11.77
N PRO A 153 -8.43 -2.41 12.93
CA PRO A 153 -9.57 -2.89 13.70
C PRO A 153 -10.41 -1.76 14.29
N ILE A 154 -9.82 -0.62 14.68
CA ILE A 154 -10.61 0.55 15.15
C ILE A 154 -11.55 1.02 14.05
N VAL A 155 -11.03 1.23 12.84
CA VAL A 155 -11.83 1.59 11.68
C VAL A 155 -12.87 0.49 11.45
N HIS A 156 -12.46 -0.78 11.33
CA HIS A 156 -13.39 -1.90 11.07
C HIS A 156 -14.55 -2.00 12.07
N MET A 157 -14.27 -1.84 13.36
CA MET A 157 -15.27 -1.97 14.41
C MET A 157 -16.06 -0.69 14.64
N SER A 158 -15.69 0.44 14.03
CA SER A 158 -16.33 1.72 14.31
C SER A 158 -17.83 1.76 14.00
N VAL A 159 -18.28 0.94 13.02
CA VAL A 159 -19.70 0.82 12.65
C VAL A 159 -20.51 -0.03 13.63
N VAL A 160 -19.82 -0.84 14.45
CA VAL A 160 -20.45 -1.69 15.47
C VAL A 160 -20.43 -0.98 16.81
N TRP A 161 -19.29 -0.36 17.16
CA TRP A 161 -19.12 0.33 18.45
C TRP A 161 -19.94 1.62 18.54
N TRP A 162 -20.09 2.34 17.43
CA TRP A 162 -20.89 3.55 17.38
C TRP A 162 -22.01 3.37 16.37
N ARG A 163 -23.24 3.76 16.73
CA ARG A 163 -24.41 3.78 15.82
C ARG A 163 -24.14 4.79 14.70
N ALA A 164 -23.47 4.32 13.66
CA ALA A 164 -22.97 5.11 12.54
C ALA A 164 -24.03 5.24 11.43
N LEU A 165 -23.90 6.31 10.63
CA LEU A 165 -24.59 6.44 9.35
C LEU A 165 -24.06 5.43 8.33
N HIS A 166 -22.82 4.99 8.52
CA HIS A 166 -22.21 3.96 7.68
C HIS A 166 -22.95 2.63 7.81
N GLN A 167 -23.23 2.04 6.65
CA GLN A 167 -23.95 0.77 6.57
C GLN A 167 -23.23 -0.31 7.42
N PRO A 168 -23.96 -1.04 8.28
CA PRO A 168 -23.41 -2.17 9.02
C PRO A 168 -22.90 -3.27 8.08
N PRO A 169 -22.03 -4.18 8.56
CA PRO A 169 -21.48 -5.25 7.73
C PRO A 169 -22.57 -6.09 7.05
N THR A 170 -22.53 -6.17 5.73
CA THR A 170 -23.55 -6.87 4.90
C THR A 170 -23.11 -8.30 4.51
N VAL A 171 -21.79 -8.54 4.46
CA VAL A 171 -21.18 -9.79 3.97
C VAL A 171 -20.86 -10.77 5.10
N LEU A 172 -20.42 -10.28 6.25
CA LEU A 172 -20.05 -11.10 7.42
C LEU A 172 -21.23 -11.27 8.38
N LYS A 173 -22.39 -11.71 7.88
CA LYS A 173 -23.53 -12.13 8.69
C LYS A 173 -23.66 -13.66 8.61
N PRO A 174 -23.39 -14.40 9.72
CA PRO A 174 -23.39 -15.87 9.72
C PRO A 174 -24.69 -16.52 9.22
N ASP A 175 -25.84 -15.88 9.43
CA ASP A 175 -27.13 -16.54 9.23
C ASP A 175 -27.94 -16.06 8.01
N ASN A 176 -27.56 -14.95 7.35
CA ASN A 176 -28.17 -14.50 6.08
C ASN A 176 -27.39 -13.30 5.48
N PRO A 177 -26.71 -13.42 4.31
CA PRO A 177 -26.15 -12.25 3.63
C PRO A 177 -27.30 -11.30 3.26
N SER A 178 -27.28 -10.07 3.78
CA SER A 178 -28.34 -9.09 3.49
C SER A 178 -28.14 -8.37 2.15
N ILE A 179 -27.51 -9.04 1.18
CA ILE A 179 -27.17 -8.53 -0.15
C ILE A 179 -27.59 -9.56 -1.20
N ASP A 180 -28.12 -9.09 -2.32
CA ASP A 180 -28.47 -9.96 -3.45
C ASP A 180 -27.25 -10.78 -3.91
N PRO A 181 -27.38 -12.09 -4.19
CA PRO A 181 -26.26 -12.94 -4.59
C PRO A 181 -25.51 -12.42 -5.82
N THR A 182 -26.20 -11.79 -6.76
CA THR A 182 -25.60 -11.21 -7.98
C THR A 182 -24.74 -9.99 -7.64
N MET A 183 -25.24 -9.12 -6.75
CA MET A 183 -24.49 -7.97 -6.24
C MET A 183 -23.27 -8.43 -5.42
N LEU A 184 -23.43 -9.48 -4.61
CA LEU A 184 -22.31 -10.08 -3.86
C LEU A 184 -21.25 -10.65 -4.79
N ALA A 185 -21.64 -11.39 -5.82
CA ALA A 185 -20.71 -11.93 -6.81
C ALA A 185 -19.93 -10.81 -7.51
N ALA A 186 -20.63 -9.75 -7.96
CA ALA A 186 -19.98 -8.58 -8.56
C ALA A 186 -19.01 -7.89 -7.59
N LEU A 187 -19.37 -7.79 -6.30
CA LEU A 187 -18.50 -7.25 -5.26
C LEU A 187 -17.24 -8.10 -5.09
N LEU A 188 -17.37 -9.42 -4.97
CA LEU A 188 -16.25 -10.34 -4.77
C LEU A 188 -15.29 -10.33 -5.96
N VAL A 189 -15.80 -10.25 -7.19
CA VAL A 189 -14.97 -10.10 -8.40
C VAL A 189 -14.17 -8.80 -8.33
N ASN A 190 -14.77 -7.69 -7.90
CA ASN A 190 -14.04 -6.42 -7.77
C ASN A 190 -13.06 -6.42 -6.58
N VAL A 191 -13.38 -7.10 -5.47
CA VAL A 191 -12.42 -7.34 -4.37
C VAL A 191 -11.19 -8.11 -4.89
N LEU A 192 -11.41 -9.14 -5.72
CA LEU A 192 -10.32 -9.86 -6.37
C LEU A 192 -9.53 -8.97 -7.32
N ALA A 193 -10.21 -8.19 -8.17
CA ALA A 193 -9.56 -7.27 -9.12
C ALA A 193 -8.65 -6.26 -8.41
N PHE A 194 -9.14 -5.61 -7.35
CA PHE A 194 -8.37 -4.67 -6.55
C PHE A 194 -7.24 -5.34 -5.77
N THR A 195 -7.45 -6.56 -5.27
CA THR A 195 -6.38 -7.34 -4.62
C THR A 195 -5.25 -7.66 -5.62
N LEU A 196 -5.58 -8.04 -6.86
CA LEU A 196 -4.58 -8.28 -7.91
C LEU A 196 -3.88 -6.97 -8.35
N LEU A 197 -4.62 -5.86 -8.45
CA LEU A 197 -4.03 -4.53 -8.67
C LEU A 197 -3.04 -4.16 -7.57
N TYR A 198 -3.39 -4.40 -6.30
CA TYR A 198 -2.50 -4.22 -5.17
C TYR A 198 -1.23 -5.07 -5.28
N LEU A 199 -1.35 -6.35 -5.61
CA LEU A 199 -0.18 -7.22 -5.78
C LEU A 199 0.73 -6.74 -6.93
N LEU A 200 0.14 -6.23 -8.01
CA LEU A 200 0.89 -5.64 -9.12
C LEU A 200 1.62 -4.35 -8.68
N ALA A 201 0.92 -3.43 -8.01
CA ALA A 201 1.47 -2.18 -7.51
C ALA A 201 2.58 -2.42 -6.46
N LEU A 202 2.33 -3.29 -5.49
CA LEU A 202 3.29 -3.71 -4.46
C LEU A 202 4.56 -4.26 -5.10
N ARG A 203 4.41 -5.13 -6.09
CA ARG A 203 5.55 -5.71 -6.80
C ARG A 203 6.33 -4.65 -7.59
N ALA A 204 5.63 -3.77 -8.29
CA ALA A 204 6.27 -2.69 -9.04
C ALA A 204 7.07 -1.80 -8.07
N ARG A 205 6.48 -1.41 -6.94
CA ARG A 205 7.13 -0.57 -5.94
C ARG A 205 8.31 -1.26 -5.25
N ALA A 206 8.20 -2.54 -4.91
CA ALA A 206 9.30 -3.32 -4.33
C ALA A 206 10.47 -3.52 -5.30
N ARG A 207 10.19 -3.65 -6.59
CA ARG A 207 11.22 -3.68 -7.65
C ARG A 207 11.92 -2.33 -7.78
N LEU A 208 11.14 -1.25 -7.79
CA LEU A 208 11.67 0.11 -7.82
C LEU A 208 12.60 0.35 -6.61
N ALA A 209 12.16 -0.01 -5.40
CA ALA A 209 12.98 0.14 -4.20
C ALA A 209 14.31 -0.64 -4.26
N THR A 210 14.30 -1.81 -4.89
CA THR A 210 15.54 -2.59 -5.07
C THR A 210 16.46 -1.94 -6.10
N ALA A 211 15.90 -1.41 -7.19
CA ALA A 211 16.67 -0.70 -8.21
C ALA A 211 17.24 0.64 -7.70
N GLU A 212 16.49 1.36 -6.84
CA GLU A 212 16.95 2.56 -6.14
C GLU A 212 18.16 2.24 -5.25
N GLU A 213 18.09 1.19 -4.42
CA GLU A 213 19.21 0.74 -3.59
C GLU A 213 20.44 0.31 -4.41
N GLU A 214 20.23 -0.40 -5.52
CA GLU A 214 21.32 -0.82 -6.42
C GLU A 214 22.00 0.37 -7.11
N LEU A 215 21.22 1.39 -7.49
CA LEU A 215 21.74 2.63 -8.08
C LEU A 215 22.55 3.43 -7.06
N GLU A 216 22.02 3.62 -5.84
CA GLU A 216 22.74 4.29 -4.75
C GLU A 216 24.07 3.59 -4.45
N ALA A 217 24.08 2.25 -4.39
CA ALA A 217 25.29 1.48 -4.15
C ALA A 217 26.34 1.65 -5.27
N ARG A 218 25.90 1.71 -6.54
CA ARG A 218 26.80 1.98 -7.68
C ARG A 218 27.36 3.39 -7.62
N GLN A 219 26.53 4.39 -7.33
CA GLN A 219 26.96 5.79 -7.22
C GLN A 219 27.98 5.98 -6.09
N VAL A 220 27.80 5.29 -4.97
CA VAL A 220 28.79 5.29 -3.87
C VAL A 220 30.09 4.62 -4.32
N ALA A 221 30.03 3.49 -5.03
CA ALA A 221 31.23 2.81 -5.53
C ALA A 221 31.99 3.65 -6.57
N GLU A 222 31.28 4.26 -7.51
CA GLU A 222 31.84 5.18 -8.53
C GLU A 222 32.40 6.45 -7.88
N GLY A 223 31.70 7.02 -6.89
CA GLY A 223 32.17 8.18 -6.12
C GLY A 223 33.36 7.88 -5.20
N GLN A 224 33.53 6.62 -4.78
CA GLN A 224 34.70 6.15 -4.04
C GLN A 224 35.93 5.93 -4.92
N GLU A 225 35.78 5.88 -6.25
CA GLU A 225 36.89 5.66 -7.19
C GLU A 225 37.82 6.90 -7.37
N LEU A 226 37.60 8.02 -6.68
CA LEU A 226 38.41 9.25 -6.86
C LEU A 226 38.80 9.96 -5.54
N ALA A 227 39.25 9.22 -4.52
CA ALA A 227 40.06 9.78 -3.42
C ALA A 227 41.45 9.11 -3.41
N GLY A 228 42.26 9.37 -4.43
CA GLY A 228 43.62 8.81 -4.56
C GLY A 228 44.11 8.58 -5.99
N SER A 229 43.21 8.60 -6.98
CA SER A 229 43.57 8.50 -8.41
C SER A 229 44.41 9.68 -8.93
N ALA A 230 44.43 10.81 -8.22
CA ALA A 230 45.27 11.97 -8.50
C ALA A 230 46.66 11.91 -7.84
N VAL A 231 46.90 10.96 -6.92
CA VAL A 231 48.22 10.79 -6.28
C VAL A 231 49.00 9.73 -7.06
N LEU A 232 49.61 10.16 -8.16
CA LEU A 232 50.63 9.34 -8.82
C LEU A 232 51.90 9.36 -7.95
N ALA A 233 52.43 8.19 -7.62
CA ALA A 233 53.72 8.08 -6.95
C ALA A 233 54.80 8.80 -7.80
N PRO A 234 55.66 9.65 -7.20
CA PRO A 234 56.73 10.30 -7.95
C PRO A 234 57.61 9.24 -8.61
N GLN A 235 57.81 9.35 -9.92
CA GLN A 235 58.76 8.50 -10.63
C GLN A 235 60.18 8.91 -10.20
N LEU A 236 60.78 8.15 -9.30
CA LEU A 236 62.19 8.30 -8.98
C LEU A 236 63.01 7.77 -10.16
N GLU A 237 63.53 8.67 -10.99
CA GLU A 237 64.62 8.33 -11.90
C GLU A 237 65.77 7.76 -11.06
N LYS A 238 66.10 6.49 -11.28
CA LYS A 238 67.30 5.87 -10.71
C LYS A 238 68.49 6.60 -11.32
N GLY A 239 69.06 7.53 -10.56
CA GLY A 239 70.28 8.24 -10.92
C GLY A 239 71.35 7.26 -11.38
N SER A 240 71.84 7.48 -12.60
CA SER A 240 73.01 6.83 -13.17
C SER A 240 74.19 7.00 -12.21
N ARG A 241 74.62 5.91 -11.58
CA ARG A 241 75.97 5.83 -11.03
C ARG A 241 76.90 5.67 -12.23
N ALA A 242 77.49 6.77 -12.67
CA ALA A 242 78.65 6.73 -13.52
C ALA A 242 79.89 6.57 -12.63
N ASP A 243 80.65 5.55 -12.96
CA ASP A 243 81.84 5.04 -12.27
C ASP A 243 82.99 6.07 -12.24
N VAL A 244 83.77 6.03 -11.16
CA VAL A 244 85.08 6.71 -10.98
C VAL A 244 86.17 5.81 -11.54
#